data_AF-A0A374C6U1-F1
#
_entry.id   AF-A0A374C6U1-F1
#
_cell.length_a   1.000
_cell.length_b   1.000
_cell.length_c   1.000
_cell.angle_alpha   90.00
_cell.angle_beta   90.00
_cell.angle_gamma   90.00
#
_symmetry.space_group_name_H-M   'P 1'
#
loop_
_entity.id
_entity.type
_entity.pdbx_description
1 polymer ?
#
loop_
_entity_poly.entity_id
_entity_poly.type
_entity_poly.pdbx_seq_one_letter_code
_entity_poly.pdbx_strand_id
1 'polypeptide(L)'
;MICLDEIVGYMTENSIWHLMDFLLRARFDKTPAHLNPYMIGVDHDEFCFLEKNVEKSNVEESEYVWQIGHLAFYALMGMPAFGADDDRTQTPQTEVPYIGVSHCSETLSSLIHRCLLFESSRRPKLSDLQQYIADNMDKKLFPKKKITNAKGKNYSDSLVNFWPEEMVTVIVLILMMVCPNIAYAQTDVPKEMVTIINRCKSLRTSANANKVSREFLFDKQWTLMDEIDIDRHGECTVKDRVTMFGINDMGYRIAKRQNGVTNMGGRFRNGQDERYKFSFIEITIKKNMSVSYEITGRQGLQQFAVLPYHNTSLFTVSVTKGGKIFGKATMRDGTCFVQLDKKVSKSDSFKLSIQNKTGKNMAFVIVNYNPGK
;
A
#
# COMPACT_ATOMS: atom_id res chain seq x y z
N MET A 1 -12.41 -2.34 29.84
CA MET A 1 -11.58 -1.16 29.54
C MET A 1 -10.27 -1.55 28.86
N ILE A 2 -10.11 -1.16 27.60
CA ILE A 2 -8.92 -1.36 26.75
C ILE A 2 -8.36 0.03 26.40
N CYS A 3 -7.05 0.24 26.48
CA CYS A 3 -6.43 1.52 26.12
C CYS A 3 -6.40 1.72 24.60
N LEU A 4 -6.49 2.97 24.11
CA LEU A 4 -6.39 3.27 22.68
C LEU A 4 -5.10 2.72 22.07
N ASP A 5 -3.97 2.84 22.78
CA ASP A 5 -2.64 2.30 22.40
C ASP A 5 -2.65 0.78 22.14
N GLU A 6 -3.56 0.04 22.77
CA GLU A 6 -3.65 -1.42 22.60
C GLU A 6 -4.40 -1.83 21.32
N ILE A 7 -5.15 -0.91 20.70
CA ILE A 7 -6.02 -1.19 19.54
C ILE A 7 -5.68 -0.37 18.30
N VAL A 8 -4.66 0.51 18.37
CA VAL A 8 -4.24 1.32 17.22
C VAL A 8 -3.78 0.47 16.04
N GLY A 9 -4.06 0.94 14.83
CA GLY A 9 -3.78 0.22 13.58
C GLY A 9 -4.78 -0.90 13.26
N TYR A 10 -5.72 -1.21 14.16
CA TYR A 10 -6.78 -2.21 13.98
C TYR A 10 -8.19 -1.58 13.91
N MET A 11 -8.28 -0.27 14.12
CA MET A 11 -9.55 0.45 14.15
C MET A 11 -10.15 0.58 12.75
N THR A 12 -11.47 0.44 12.68
CA THR A 12 -12.21 0.67 11.44
C THR A 12 -12.44 2.16 11.23
N GLU A 13 -12.67 2.58 9.99
CA GLU A 13 -13.06 3.96 9.68
C GLU A 13 -14.27 4.42 10.51
N ASN A 14 -15.27 3.56 10.73
CA ASN A 14 -16.42 3.90 11.58
C ASN A 14 -15.97 4.18 13.03
N SER A 15 -15.08 3.34 13.57
CA SER A 15 -14.51 3.55 14.91
C SER A 15 -13.71 4.86 14.99
N ILE A 16 -13.05 5.28 13.91
CA ILE A 16 -12.34 6.57 13.85
C ILE A 16 -13.33 7.73 13.87
N TRP A 17 -14.45 7.65 13.14
CA TRP A 17 -15.50 8.69 13.20
C TRP A 17 -16.07 8.83 14.62
N HIS A 18 -16.32 7.72 15.31
CA HIS A 18 -16.77 7.70 16.71
C HIS A 18 -15.71 8.24 17.68
N LEU A 19 -14.42 7.95 17.45
CA LEU A 19 -13.32 8.54 18.22
C LEU A 19 -13.27 10.06 18.04
N MET A 20 -13.35 10.53 16.80
CA MET A 20 -13.34 11.97 16.49
C MET A 20 -14.56 12.69 17.08
N ASP A 21 -15.75 12.06 17.08
CA ASP A 21 -16.95 12.60 17.74
C ASP A 21 -16.76 12.71 19.26
N PHE A 22 -16.25 11.67 19.89
CA PHE A 22 -15.94 11.67 21.33
C PHE A 22 -14.99 12.82 21.70
N LEU A 23 -13.88 12.96 20.97
CA LEU A 23 -12.90 14.02 21.21
C LEU A 23 -13.47 15.41 20.91
N LEU A 24 -14.31 15.54 19.89
CA LEU A 24 -15.01 16.79 19.59
C LEU A 24 -15.96 17.18 20.72
N ARG A 25 -16.74 16.25 21.28
CA ARG A 25 -17.65 16.52 22.41
C ARG A 25 -16.88 16.89 23.67
N ALA A 26 -15.73 16.26 23.91
CA ALA A 26 -14.84 16.61 25.01
C ALA A 26 -14.41 18.09 24.98
N ARG A 27 -14.39 18.75 23.82
CA ARG A 27 -14.15 20.20 23.70
C ARG A 27 -15.16 21.05 24.48
N PHE A 28 -16.40 20.59 24.60
CA PHE A 28 -17.45 21.36 25.24
C PHE A 28 -17.54 21.05 26.75
N ASP A 29 -17.29 19.80 27.12
CA ASP A 29 -17.49 19.29 28.47
C ASP A 29 -16.20 19.26 29.32
N LYS A 30 -15.12 18.66 28.80
CA LYS A 30 -13.86 18.38 29.51
C LYS A 30 -12.68 18.46 28.55
N THR A 31 -12.24 19.68 28.20
CA THR A 31 -11.16 19.88 27.23
C THR A 31 -9.80 19.61 27.87
N PRO A 32 -9.10 18.52 27.55
CA PRO A 32 -7.74 18.33 28.04
C PRO A 32 -6.81 19.36 27.43
N ALA A 33 -5.75 19.77 28.15
CA ALA A 33 -4.72 20.63 27.59
C ALA A 33 -3.99 19.97 26.40
N HIS A 34 -3.87 18.64 26.45
CA HIS A 34 -3.21 17.83 25.46
C HIS A 34 -3.87 16.45 25.37
N LEU A 35 -4.18 16.01 24.16
CA LEU A 35 -4.76 14.70 23.89
C LEU A 35 -3.68 13.65 23.61
N ASN A 36 -3.56 12.65 24.48
CA ASN A 36 -2.58 11.57 24.36
C ASN A 36 -3.29 10.19 24.24
N PRO A 37 -2.81 9.23 23.43
CA PRO A 37 -3.41 7.90 23.36
C PRO A 37 -3.61 7.20 24.70
N TYR A 38 -2.69 7.37 25.65
CA TYR A 38 -2.73 6.72 26.97
C TYR A 38 -3.85 7.23 27.87
N MET A 39 -4.49 8.36 27.55
CA MET A 39 -5.60 8.89 28.35
C MET A 39 -6.96 8.41 27.85
N ILE A 40 -7.02 7.71 26.71
CA ILE A 40 -8.26 7.31 26.05
C ILE A 40 -8.41 5.79 26.18
N GLY A 41 -9.57 5.38 26.68
CA GLY A 41 -9.97 3.99 26.78
C GLY A 41 -11.22 3.71 25.96
N VAL A 42 -11.47 2.43 25.74
CA VAL A 42 -12.74 1.91 25.28
C VAL A 42 -13.33 1.05 26.39
N ASP A 43 -14.54 1.41 26.83
CA ASP A 43 -15.31 0.65 27.80
C ASP A 43 -16.73 0.45 27.28
N HIS A 44 -17.21 -0.80 27.27
CA HIS A 44 -18.54 -1.15 26.74
C HIS A 44 -18.84 -0.58 25.33
N ASP A 45 -17.86 -0.68 24.42
CA ASP A 45 -17.90 -0.16 23.04
C ASP A 45 -17.97 1.38 22.91
N GLU A 46 -17.79 2.12 24.01
CA GLU A 46 -17.75 3.58 24.02
C GLU A 46 -16.36 4.11 24.38
N PHE A 47 -15.96 5.22 23.77
CA PHE A 47 -14.72 5.91 24.14
C PHE A 47 -14.90 6.69 25.44
N CYS A 48 -13.91 6.60 26.32
CA CYS A 48 -13.89 7.31 27.59
C CYS A 48 -12.48 7.80 27.94
N PHE A 49 -12.39 8.79 28.83
CA PHE A 49 -11.11 9.17 29.42
C PHE A 49 -10.77 8.24 30.59
N LEU A 50 -9.55 7.70 30.59
CA LEU A 50 -9.05 6.80 31.64
C LEU A 50 -8.74 7.55 32.94
N GLU A 51 -8.32 8.81 32.84
CA GLU A 51 -8.10 9.68 33.99
C GLU A 51 -9.40 10.34 34.45
N LYS A 52 -9.71 10.22 35.75
CA LYS A 52 -10.96 10.73 36.32
C LYS A 52 -11.02 12.26 36.39
N ASN A 53 -9.87 12.95 36.34
CA ASN A 53 -9.75 14.40 36.49
C ASN A 53 -9.12 15.06 35.26
N VAL A 54 -9.78 14.98 34.11
CA VAL A 54 -9.47 15.85 32.99
C VAL A 54 -10.01 17.25 33.30
N GLU A 55 -9.13 18.16 33.72
CA GLU A 55 -9.50 19.56 33.96
C GLU A 55 -9.73 20.32 32.64
N LYS A 56 -10.73 21.21 32.63
CA LYS A 56 -11.04 22.03 31.46
C LYS A 56 -9.92 23.05 31.24
N SER A 57 -9.24 22.92 30.11
CA SER A 57 -8.14 23.79 29.69
C SER A 57 -8.54 24.68 28.52
N ASN A 58 -8.01 25.90 28.49
CA ASN A 58 -8.18 26.84 27.38
C ASN A 58 -7.19 26.54 26.25
N VAL A 59 -7.46 25.49 25.49
CA VAL A 59 -6.71 25.17 24.26
C VAL A 59 -7.27 25.99 23.09
N GLU A 60 -6.44 26.50 22.18
CA GLU A 60 -6.95 27.14 20.97
C GLU A 60 -7.72 26.14 20.10
N GLU A 61 -8.77 26.60 19.42
CA GLU A 61 -9.57 25.75 18.54
C GLU A 61 -8.72 25.03 17.49
N SER A 62 -7.84 25.78 16.81
CA SER A 62 -7.00 25.25 15.74
C SER A 62 -6.00 24.20 16.23
N GLU A 63 -5.56 24.32 17.49
CA GLU A 63 -4.66 23.38 18.14
C GLU A 63 -5.41 22.11 18.55
N TYR A 64 -6.62 22.26 19.08
CA TYR A 64 -7.46 21.12 19.42
C TYR A 64 -7.85 20.29 18.20
N VAL A 65 -8.16 20.95 17.07
CA VAL A 65 -8.41 20.27 15.78
C VAL A 65 -7.20 19.47 15.32
N TRP A 66 -5.99 20.02 15.49
CA TRP A 66 -4.76 19.31 15.15
C TRP A 66 -4.59 18.06 16.02
N GLN A 67 -4.81 18.16 17.32
CA GLN A 67 -4.71 17.02 18.24
C GLN A 67 -5.73 15.92 17.92
N ILE A 68 -6.96 16.27 17.52
CA ILE A 68 -7.96 15.30 17.03
C ILE A 68 -7.44 14.59 15.77
N GLY A 69 -6.91 15.35 14.80
CA GLY A 69 -6.33 14.79 13.58
C GLY A 69 -5.15 13.86 13.84
N HIS A 70 -4.29 14.24 14.79
CA HIS A 70 -3.13 13.45 15.21
C HIS A 70 -3.54 12.12 15.80
N LEU A 71 -4.49 12.12 16.75
CA LEU A 71 -5.01 10.89 17.33
C LEU A 71 -5.77 10.03 16.33
N ALA A 72 -6.55 10.63 15.42
CA ALA A 72 -7.23 9.88 14.37
C ALA A 72 -6.25 9.19 13.41
N PHE A 73 -5.16 9.88 13.05
CA PHE A 73 -4.07 9.29 12.27
C PHE A 73 -3.41 8.14 13.03
N TYR A 74 -3.02 8.38 14.28
CA TYR A 74 -2.35 7.40 15.13
C TYR A 74 -3.20 6.15 15.34
N ALA A 75 -4.48 6.34 15.69
CA ALA A 75 -5.47 5.28 15.87
C ALA A 75 -5.66 4.43 14.61
N LEU A 76 -5.65 5.05 13.42
CA LEU A 76 -5.83 4.35 12.16
C LEU A 76 -4.56 3.64 11.66
N MET A 77 -3.39 4.27 11.82
CA MET A 77 -2.13 3.79 11.23
C MET A 77 -1.28 2.95 12.19
N GLY A 78 -1.51 3.07 13.51
CA GLY A 78 -0.70 2.42 14.54
C GLY A 78 0.70 3.03 14.70
N MET A 79 0.88 4.25 14.20
CA MET A 79 2.13 5.00 14.31
C MET A 79 1.85 6.51 14.33
N PRO A 80 2.68 7.31 15.02
CA PRO A 80 2.51 8.76 15.08
C PRO A 80 2.68 9.42 13.71
N ALA A 81 2.01 10.55 13.50
CA ALA A 81 2.03 11.25 12.22
C ALA A 81 3.41 11.83 11.87
N PHE A 82 4.22 12.15 12.90
CA PHE A 82 5.47 12.92 12.76
C PHE A 82 6.71 12.27 13.43
N GLY A 83 6.75 10.94 13.54
CA GLY A 83 7.90 10.23 14.14
C GLY A 83 7.73 9.92 15.64
N ALA A 84 8.72 9.25 16.24
CA ALA A 84 8.61 8.61 17.56
C ALA A 84 8.64 9.55 18.77
N ASP A 85 8.98 10.83 18.58
CA ASP A 85 9.00 11.81 19.66
C ASP A 85 7.67 12.57 19.67
N ASP A 86 6.98 12.51 20.82
CA ASP A 86 5.79 13.29 21.12
C ASP A 86 6.03 14.77 20.79
N ASP A 87 5.14 15.28 19.94
CA ASP A 87 4.70 16.67 19.81
C ASP A 87 5.75 17.79 19.60
N ARG A 88 5.43 18.65 18.62
CA ARG A 88 5.95 20.02 18.41
C ARG A 88 7.17 20.19 17.49
N THR A 89 7.62 19.17 16.79
CA THR A 89 8.67 19.32 15.77
C THR A 89 8.15 19.68 14.38
N GLN A 90 6.83 19.89 14.23
CA GLN A 90 6.27 20.32 12.96
C GLN A 90 6.76 21.74 12.62
N THR A 91 7.51 21.86 11.54
CA THR A 91 7.96 23.11 10.93
C THR A 91 7.10 23.39 9.70
N PRO A 92 7.15 24.61 9.11
CA PRO A 92 6.55 24.87 7.80
C PRO A 92 7.04 23.91 6.70
N GLN A 93 8.22 23.30 6.88
CA GLN A 93 8.82 22.33 5.96
C GLN A 93 8.45 20.87 6.29
N THR A 94 7.86 20.60 7.46
CA THR A 94 7.49 19.25 7.88
C THR A 94 6.32 18.75 7.03
N GLU A 95 6.56 17.62 6.37
CA GLU A 95 5.60 17.04 5.44
C GLU A 95 4.43 16.38 6.20
N VAL A 96 3.22 16.65 5.74
CA VAL A 96 1.99 16.13 6.36
C VAL A 96 1.60 14.81 5.70
N PRO A 97 1.43 13.72 6.45
CA PRO A 97 1.13 12.43 5.86
C PRO A 97 -0.29 12.41 5.27
N TYR A 98 -0.43 11.76 4.12
CA TYR A 98 -1.73 11.47 3.50
C TYR A 98 -1.95 9.95 3.52
N ILE A 99 -2.99 9.52 4.22
CA ILE A 99 -3.27 8.10 4.46
C ILE A 99 -3.65 7.36 3.17
N GLY A 100 -4.40 8.00 2.28
CA GLY A 100 -4.87 7.40 1.04
C GLY A 100 -6.05 6.44 1.20
N VAL A 101 -6.64 6.05 0.07
CA VAL A 101 -7.87 5.23 0.02
C VAL A 101 -7.67 3.75 0.36
N SER A 102 -6.44 3.35 0.67
CA SER A 102 -6.07 1.99 1.07
C SER A 102 -6.47 1.68 2.52
N HIS A 103 -6.54 2.69 3.39
CA HIS A 103 -6.81 2.51 4.82
C HIS A 103 -8.16 3.11 5.27
N CYS A 104 -8.62 4.18 4.61
CA CYS A 104 -9.93 4.80 4.88
C CYS A 104 -10.51 5.46 3.63
N SER A 105 -11.73 5.97 3.68
CA SER A 105 -12.32 6.74 2.60
C SER A 105 -11.49 7.97 2.23
N GLU A 106 -11.65 8.45 1.00
CA GLU A 106 -11.03 9.71 0.55
C GLU A 106 -11.47 10.88 1.45
N THR A 107 -12.71 10.86 1.94
CA THR A 107 -13.25 11.84 2.88
C THR A 107 -12.46 11.87 4.18
N LEU A 108 -12.32 10.71 4.86
CA LEU A 108 -11.60 10.64 6.12
C LEU A 108 -10.12 10.96 5.93
N SER A 109 -9.49 10.41 4.89
CA SER A 109 -8.08 10.69 4.58
C SER A 109 -7.82 12.18 4.33
N SER A 110 -8.69 12.85 3.58
CA SER A 110 -8.58 14.28 3.30
C SER A 110 -8.79 15.12 4.55
N LEU A 111 -9.75 14.73 5.41
CA LEU A 111 -10.03 15.43 6.64
C LEU A 111 -8.86 15.34 7.63
N ILE A 112 -8.34 14.14 7.88
CA ILE A 112 -7.19 13.93 8.77
C ILE A 112 -5.98 14.73 8.27
N HIS A 113 -5.67 14.66 6.98
CA HIS A 113 -4.59 15.44 6.38
C HIS A 113 -4.78 16.95 6.61
N ARG A 114 -6.00 17.49 6.43
CA ARG A 114 -6.29 18.91 6.67
C ARG A 114 -6.13 19.32 8.13
N CYS A 115 -6.49 18.45 9.08
CA CYS A 115 -6.29 18.71 10.50
C CYS A 115 -4.81 18.84 10.87
N LEU A 116 -3.96 18.06 10.20
CA LEU A 116 -2.52 17.98 10.45
C LEU A 116 -1.69 19.06 9.75
N LEU A 117 -2.31 20.02 9.04
CA LEU A 117 -1.59 21.11 8.39
C LEU A 117 -0.88 22.02 9.40
N PHE A 118 0.34 22.45 9.08
CA PHE A 118 1.11 23.36 9.93
C PHE A 118 0.39 24.71 10.13
N GLU A 119 -0.08 25.32 9.04
CA GLU A 119 -0.78 26.61 9.09
C GLU A 119 -2.18 26.46 9.72
N SER A 120 -2.36 27.04 10.91
CA SER A 120 -3.62 27.00 11.68
C SER A 120 -4.82 27.52 10.89
N SER A 121 -4.64 28.52 10.03
CA SER A 121 -5.68 29.11 9.18
C SER A 121 -6.21 28.16 8.09
N ARG A 122 -5.47 27.09 7.76
CA ARG A 122 -5.86 26.10 6.74
C ARG A 122 -6.49 24.85 7.32
N ARG A 123 -6.44 24.69 8.64
CA ARG A 123 -7.13 23.61 9.37
C ARG A 123 -8.65 23.82 9.28
N PRO A 124 -9.46 22.74 9.29
CA PRO A 124 -10.91 22.88 9.35
C PRO A 124 -11.32 23.55 10.67
N LYS A 125 -12.44 24.28 10.66
CA LYS A 125 -13.04 24.77 11.89
C LYS A 125 -13.71 23.62 12.65
N LEU A 126 -13.95 23.80 13.95
CA LEU A 126 -14.70 22.82 14.75
C LEU A 126 -16.09 22.55 14.18
N SER A 127 -16.77 23.58 13.67
CA SER A 127 -18.08 23.44 13.00
C SER A 127 -18.01 22.57 11.75
N ASP A 128 -16.93 22.71 10.97
CA ASP A 128 -16.73 21.89 9.77
C ASP A 128 -16.48 20.44 10.18
N LEU A 129 -15.64 20.23 11.22
CA LEU A 129 -15.33 18.91 11.75
C LEU A 129 -16.61 18.21 12.24
N GLN A 130 -17.45 18.93 12.98
CA GLN A 130 -18.76 18.45 13.44
C GLN A 130 -19.65 18.02 12.27
N GLN A 131 -19.73 18.82 11.22
CA GLN A 131 -20.51 18.50 10.03
C GLN A 131 -19.97 17.25 9.31
N TYR A 132 -18.65 17.16 9.10
CA TYR A 132 -18.03 15.99 8.49
C TYR A 132 -18.26 14.71 9.29
N ILE A 133 -18.16 14.78 10.62
CA ILE A 133 -18.43 13.65 11.51
C ILE A 133 -19.91 13.26 11.41
N ALA A 134 -20.83 14.21 11.61
CA ALA A 134 -22.27 13.94 11.53
C ALA A 134 -22.70 13.37 10.17
N ASP A 135 -22.09 13.85 9.09
CA ASP A 135 -22.38 13.35 7.75
C ASP A 135 -21.86 11.94 7.52
N ASN A 136 -20.81 11.46 8.22
CA ASN A 136 -20.17 10.19 7.90
C ASN A 136 -20.26 9.12 9.00
N MET A 137 -20.62 9.51 10.22
CA MET A 137 -20.89 8.64 11.35
C MET A 137 -22.15 7.83 11.10
N ASP A 138 -22.08 6.52 11.38
CA ASP A 138 -23.17 5.54 11.21
C ASP A 138 -23.75 5.44 9.79
N LYS A 139 -23.16 6.13 8.81
CA LYS A 139 -23.28 5.72 7.41
C LYS A 139 -22.79 4.28 7.39
N LYS A 140 -23.69 3.36 7.07
CA LYS A 140 -23.35 1.99 6.68
C LYS A 140 -22.51 2.05 5.41
N LEU A 141 -21.24 2.41 5.53
CA LEU A 141 -20.19 1.93 4.65
C LEU A 141 -20.01 0.47 5.04
N PHE A 142 -21.01 -0.34 4.66
CA PHE A 142 -20.90 -1.79 4.71
C PHE A 142 -19.52 -2.16 4.12
N PRO A 143 -18.81 -3.16 4.67
CA PRO A 143 -17.88 -3.87 3.82
C PRO A 143 -18.66 -4.24 2.56
N LYS A 144 -18.25 -3.74 1.38
CA LYS A 144 -18.94 -4.05 0.13
C LYS A 144 -19.23 -5.54 0.12
N LYS A 145 -20.51 -5.87 -0.01
CA LYS A 145 -21.08 -7.22 -0.05
C LYS A 145 -20.09 -8.21 -0.69
N LYS A 146 -19.78 -9.31 -0.02
CA LYS A 146 -19.02 -10.44 -0.60
C LYS A 146 -19.58 -10.71 -2.00
N ILE A 147 -18.77 -10.56 -3.06
CA ILE A 147 -19.09 -11.12 -4.38
C ILE A 147 -18.79 -12.63 -4.34
N THR A 148 -19.40 -13.32 -3.40
CA THR A 148 -19.44 -14.78 -3.35
C THR A 148 -20.81 -15.16 -2.83
N ASN A 149 -21.75 -15.36 -3.75
CA ASN A 149 -22.88 -16.24 -3.48
C ASN A 149 -22.32 -17.64 -3.22
N ALA A 150 -22.92 -18.37 -2.28
CA ALA A 150 -22.62 -19.80 -2.03
C ALA A 150 -22.91 -20.72 -3.23
N LYS A 151 -23.44 -20.17 -4.33
CA LYS A 151 -23.47 -20.78 -5.66
C LYS A 151 -22.85 -19.78 -6.63
N GLY A 152 -21.64 -20.09 -7.12
CA GLY A 152 -20.95 -19.27 -8.11
C GLY A 152 -21.83 -19.10 -9.35
N LYS A 153 -21.96 -17.87 -9.85
CA LYS A 153 -22.48 -17.64 -11.19
C LYS A 153 -21.36 -17.99 -12.17
N ASN A 154 -21.56 -19.05 -12.95
CA ASN A 154 -20.80 -19.33 -14.15
C ASN A 154 -20.89 -18.12 -15.08
N TYR A 155 -19.78 -17.40 -15.22
CA TYR A 155 -19.65 -16.30 -16.18
C TYR A 155 -19.58 -16.78 -17.64
N SER A 156 -19.55 -18.10 -17.88
CA SER A 156 -19.59 -18.70 -19.22
C SER A 156 -20.97 -18.60 -19.87
N ASP A 157 -22.05 -18.75 -19.10
CA ASP A 157 -23.38 -19.01 -19.69
C ASP A 157 -24.09 -17.72 -20.12
N SER A 158 -23.55 -16.55 -19.73
CA SER A 158 -24.13 -15.25 -20.06
C SER A 158 -23.43 -14.51 -21.20
N LEU A 159 -22.28 -15.01 -21.69
CA LEU A 159 -21.58 -14.43 -22.86
C LEU A 159 -21.92 -15.15 -24.17
N VAL A 160 -22.49 -16.36 -24.10
CA VAL A 160 -22.84 -17.18 -25.26
C VAL A 160 -24.20 -16.79 -25.87
N ASN A 161 -25.11 -16.16 -25.11
CA ASN A 161 -26.45 -15.81 -25.59
C ASN A 161 -26.55 -14.43 -26.28
N PHE A 162 -25.42 -13.78 -26.60
CA PHE A 162 -25.43 -12.45 -27.23
C PHE A 162 -24.85 -12.41 -28.64
N TRP A 163 -24.50 -13.56 -29.23
CA TRP A 163 -23.85 -13.65 -30.53
C TRP A 163 -24.55 -14.69 -31.40
N PRO A 164 -25.07 -14.32 -32.59
CA PRO A 164 -25.55 -15.28 -33.59
C PRO A 164 -24.40 -16.20 -34.02
N GLU A 165 -24.67 -17.50 -34.18
CA GLU A 165 -23.65 -18.53 -34.48
C GLU A 165 -22.84 -18.21 -35.75
N GLU A 166 -23.39 -17.42 -36.67
CA GLU A 166 -22.75 -17.04 -37.92
C GLU A 166 -21.58 -16.06 -37.73
N MET A 167 -21.55 -15.30 -36.63
CA MET A 167 -20.49 -14.31 -36.34
C MET A 167 -19.25 -14.95 -35.70
N VAL A 168 -19.40 -16.13 -35.07
CA VAL A 168 -18.29 -16.86 -34.44
C VAL A 168 -17.31 -17.34 -35.49
N THR A 169 -17.81 -17.86 -36.61
CA THR A 169 -16.99 -18.36 -37.72
C THR A 169 -16.17 -17.24 -38.36
N VAL A 170 -16.75 -16.04 -38.51
CA VAL A 170 -16.08 -14.87 -39.09
C VAL A 170 -14.98 -14.35 -38.15
N ILE A 171 -15.23 -14.29 -36.84
CA ILE A 171 -14.23 -13.87 -35.86
C ILE A 171 -13.07 -14.87 -35.79
N VAL A 172 -13.35 -16.17 -35.81
CA VAL A 172 -12.32 -17.21 -35.80
C VAL A 172 -11.47 -17.14 -37.08
N LEU A 173 -12.09 -16.93 -38.24
CA LEU A 173 -11.35 -16.75 -39.50
C LEU A 173 -10.47 -15.48 -39.48
N ILE A 174 -10.99 -14.37 -38.94
CA ILE A 174 -10.24 -13.11 -38.83
C ILE A 174 -9.09 -13.25 -37.80
N LEU A 175 -9.30 -13.94 -36.69
CA LEU A 175 -8.24 -14.24 -35.71
C LEU A 175 -7.17 -15.16 -36.28
N MET A 176 -7.53 -16.13 -37.14
CA MET A 176 -6.57 -17.00 -37.82
C MET A 176 -5.80 -16.26 -38.93
N MET A 177 -6.40 -15.29 -39.62
CA MET A 177 -5.75 -14.53 -40.70
C MET A 177 -4.87 -13.36 -40.22
N VAL A 178 -5.18 -12.76 -39.07
CA VAL A 178 -4.45 -11.58 -38.55
C VAL A 178 -3.29 -11.95 -37.62
N CYS A 179 -3.07 -13.25 -37.34
CA CYS A 179 -1.93 -13.73 -36.54
C CYS A 179 -0.97 -14.62 -37.37
N PRO A 180 -0.14 -14.05 -38.26
CA PRO A 180 0.98 -14.79 -38.79
C PRO A 180 2.00 -15.04 -37.66
N ASN A 181 2.14 -16.31 -37.28
CA ASN A 181 3.31 -16.90 -36.63
C ASN A 181 4.07 -16.02 -35.62
N ILE A 182 3.52 -15.85 -34.43
CA ILE A 182 4.31 -15.51 -33.23
C ILE A 182 4.18 -16.68 -32.25
N ALA A 183 4.63 -17.86 -32.68
CA ALA A 183 5.09 -18.89 -31.76
C ALA A 183 6.49 -18.49 -31.27
N TYR A 184 6.57 -17.38 -30.51
CA TYR A 184 7.79 -17.01 -29.81
C TYR A 184 7.78 -17.69 -28.46
N ALA A 185 8.85 -18.45 -28.20
CA ALA A 185 9.12 -19.15 -26.95
C ALA A 185 8.71 -18.30 -25.73
N GLN A 186 7.61 -18.68 -25.09
CA GLN A 186 7.21 -18.14 -23.81
C GLN A 186 8.28 -18.55 -22.81
N THR A 187 8.97 -17.58 -22.22
CA THR A 187 9.70 -17.79 -20.97
C THR A 187 8.70 -18.34 -19.96
N ASP A 188 8.83 -19.62 -19.59
CA ASP A 188 7.97 -20.28 -18.61
C ASP A 188 8.05 -19.50 -17.29
N VAL A 189 7.01 -18.72 -17.00
CA VAL A 189 6.89 -18.03 -15.71
C VAL A 189 6.49 -19.09 -14.68
N PRO A 190 7.30 -19.33 -13.64
CA PRO A 190 7.02 -20.36 -12.64
C PRO A 190 5.67 -20.15 -11.95
N LYS A 191 4.96 -21.24 -11.66
CA LYS A 191 3.62 -21.18 -11.04
C LYS A 191 3.64 -20.41 -9.72
N GLU A 192 4.70 -20.57 -8.92
CA GLU A 192 4.82 -19.87 -7.64
C GLU A 192 4.94 -18.34 -7.85
N MET A 193 5.66 -17.91 -8.89
CA MET A 193 5.78 -16.50 -9.25
C MET A 193 4.43 -15.91 -9.69
N VAL A 194 3.65 -16.66 -10.50
CA VAL A 194 2.29 -16.26 -10.89
C VAL A 194 1.39 -16.09 -9.67
N THR A 195 1.49 -16.97 -8.67
CA THR A 195 0.72 -16.85 -7.42
C THR A 195 1.03 -15.56 -6.68
N ILE A 196 2.31 -15.21 -6.48
CA ILE A 196 2.71 -13.95 -5.83
C ILE A 196 2.22 -12.74 -6.64
N ILE A 197 2.37 -12.77 -7.96
CA ILE A 197 1.89 -11.68 -8.83
C ILE A 197 0.38 -11.51 -8.71
N ASN A 198 -0.39 -12.59 -8.64
CA ASN A 198 -1.84 -12.52 -8.49
C ASN A 198 -2.27 -11.97 -7.13
N ARG A 199 -1.51 -12.26 -6.06
CA ARG A 199 -1.72 -11.62 -4.75
C ARG A 199 -1.49 -10.11 -4.85
N CYS A 200 -0.39 -9.68 -5.47
CA CYS A 200 -0.11 -8.25 -5.68
C CYS A 200 -1.16 -7.58 -6.58
N LYS A 201 -1.61 -8.23 -7.66
CA LYS A 201 -2.72 -7.73 -8.50
C LYS A 201 -4.02 -7.60 -7.71
N SER A 202 -4.29 -8.51 -6.77
CA SER A 202 -5.49 -8.47 -5.94
C SER A 202 -5.51 -7.27 -4.99
N LEU A 203 -4.33 -6.77 -4.58
CA LEU A 203 -4.18 -5.57 -3.73
C LEU A 203 -4.54 -4.25 -4.42
N ARG A 204 -4.79 -4.25 -5.74
CA ARG A 204 -5.39 -3.10 -6.44
C ARG A 204 -6.81 -2.78 -5.96
N THR A 205 -7.43 -3.68 -5.18
CA THR A 205 -8.75 -3.49 -4.61
C THR A 205 -8.68 -3.67 -3.10
N SER A 206 -9.03 -2.61 -2.34
CA SER A 206 -8.97 -2.59 -0.87
C SER A 206 -9.75 -3.72 -0.20
N ALA A 207 -10.86 -4.18 -0.81
CA ALA A 207 -11.65 -5.31 -0.32
C ALA A 207 -10.85 -6.63 -0.19
N ASN A 208 -9.77 -6.79 -0.95
CA ASN A 208 -8.92 -7.98 -0.92
C ASN A 208 -7.75 -7.87 0.06
N ALA A 209 -7.49 -6.69 0.63
CA ALA A 209 -6.31 -6.44 1.48
C ALA A 209 -6.20 -7.44 2.64
N ASN A 210 -7.30 -7.69 3.36
CA ASN A 210 -7.34 -8.63 4.48
C ASN A 210 -7.18 -10.10 4.04
N LYS A 211 -7.59 -10.45 2.82
CA LYS A 211 -7.39 -11.78 2.26
C LYS A 211 -5.91 -11.97 1.93
N VAL A 212 -5.36 -11.05 1.14
CA VAL A 212 -3.97 -11.09 0.68
C VAL A 212 -2.99 -11.01 1.86
N SER A 213 -3.27 -10.16 2.86
CA SER A 213 -2.46 -10.07 4.08
C SER A 213 -2.41 -11.41 4.84
N ARG A 214 -3.52 -12.16 4.91
CA ARG A 214 -3.52 -13.51 5.48
C ARG A 214 -2.71 -14.48 4.63
N GLU A 215 -2.84 -14.44 3.31
CA GLU A 215 -2.07 -15.29 2.41
C GLU A 215 -0.55 -15.06 2.56
N PHE A 216 -0.10 -13.82 2.67
CA PHE A 216 1.30 -13.49 2.97
C PHE A 216 1.70 -13.84 4.41
N LEU A 217 0.80 -13.74 5.39
CA LEU A 217 1.08 -14.13 6.77
C LEU A 217 1.39 -15.63 6.90
N PHE A 218 0.74 -16.48 6.11
CA PHE A 218 0.96 -17.93 6.14
C PHE A 218 2.08 -18.40 5.20
N ASP A 219 2.38 -17.64 4.16
CA ASP A 219 3.49 -17.93 3.26
C ASP A 219 4.83 -17.52 3.89
N LYS A 220 5.73 -18.48 4.07
CA LYS A 220 7.05 -18.26 4.68
C LYS A 220 8.18 -18.12 3.66
N GLN A 221 7.87 -18.14 2.35
CA GLN A 221 8.86 -18.15 1.28
C GLN A 221 9.22 -16.74 0.77
N TRP A 222 8.72 -15.68 1.39
CA TRP A 222 8.94 -14.30 0.94
C TRP A 222 9.58 -13.42 2.02
N THR A 223 10.26 -12.36 1.58
CA THR A 223 10.77 -11.27 2.42
C THR A 223 10.59 -9.92 1.73
N LEU A 224 10.71 -8.81 2.46
CA LEU A 224 10.79 -7.48 1.84
C LEU A 224 12.16 -7.29 1.18
N MET A 225 12.20 -6.59 0.05
CA MET A 225 13.45 -6.28 -0.62
C MET A 225 14.12 -5.09 0.08
N ASP A 226 15.30 -5.33 0.66
CA ASP A 226 16.10 -4.33 1.41
C ASP A 226 17.32 -3.82 0.60
N GLU A 227 17.52 -4.36 -0.60
CA GLU A 227 18.77 -4.23 -1.35
C GLU A 227 18.80 -3.01 -2.28
N ILE A 228 17.78 -2.14 -2.24
CA ILE A 228 17.61 -1.05 -3.19
C ILE A 228 18.06 0.28 -2.58
N ASP A 229 19.08 0.89 -3.17
CA ASP A 229 19.37 2.32 -2.97
C ASP A 229 18.34 3.18 -3.71
N ILE A 230 17.58 3.96 -2.94
CA ILE A 230 16.46 4.79 -3.42
C ILE A 230 16.98 5.97 -4.26
N ASP A 231 16.65 6.00 -5.55
CA ASP A 231 16.84 7.17 -6.40
C ASP A 231 15.78 8.23 -6.09
N ARG A 232 16.13 9.15 -5.18
CA ARG A 232 15.24 10.21 -4.70
C ARG A 232 14.76 11.18 -5.78
N HIS A 233 15.38 11.22 -6.96
CA HIS A 233 15.00 12.18 -7.99
C HIS A 233 13.76 11.71 -8.77
N GLY A 234 13.75 10.45 -9.20
CA GLY A 234 12.68 9.87 -10.00
C GLY A 234 11.49 9.32 -9.20
N GLU A 235 11.70 8.95 -7.94
CA GLU A 235 10.63 8.43 -7.08
C GLU A 235 9.63 9.52 -6.65
N CYS A 236 8.38 9.09 -6.40
CA CYS A 236 7.38 9.98 -5.81
C CYS A 236 7.77 10.28 -4.37
N THR A 237 7.57 11.53 -4.00
CA THR A 237 7.69 11.98 -2.61
C THR A 237 6.31 11.97 -1.95
N VAL A 238 6.22 12.25 -0.65
CA VAL A 238 4.93 12.35 0.02
C VAL A 238 4.04 13.48 -0.54
N LYS A 239 4.60 14.44 -1.29
CA LYS A 239 3.87 15.51 -1.99
C LYS A 239 3.15 15.04 -3.24
N ASP A 240 3.59 13.91 -3.79
CA ASP A 240 3.11 13.39 -5.06
C ASP A 240 1.87 12.53 -4.82
N ARG A 241 0.72 12.94 -5.35
CA ARG A 241 -0.50 12.13 -5.29
C ARG A 241 -0.32 10.85 -6.12
N VAL A 242 -0.20 9.71 -5.44
CA VAL A 242 -0.03 8.39 -6.07
C VAL A 242 -0.86 7.35 -5.32
N THR A 243 -1.57 6.50 -6.07
CA THR A 243 -2.28 5.36 -5.49
C THR A 243 -1.33 4.19 -5.36
N MET A 244 -1.29 3.60 -4.17
CA MET A 244 -0.41 2.50 -3.79
C MET A 244 -1.20 1.20 -3.58
N PHE A 245 -0.53 0.08 -3.74
CA PHE A 245 -0.98 -1.25 -3.35
C PHE A 245 -1.00 -1.44 -1.83
N GLY A 246 -0.11 -0.77 -1.08
CA GLY A 246 0.03 -0.94 0.38
C GLY A 246 0.83 -2.19 0.77
N ILE A 247 1.71 -2.66 -0.12
CA ILE A 247 2.46 -3.91 0.05
C ILE A 247 3.56 -3.75 1.09
N ASN A 248 4.25 -2.61 1.09
CA ASN A 248 5.34 -2.36 2.03
C ASN A 248 4.83 -2.36 3.47
N ASP A 249 3.73 -1.65 3.74
CA ASP A 249 3.12 -1.56 5.08
C ASP A 249 2.59 -2.92 5.55
N MET A 250 1.91 -3.65 4.67
CA MET A 250 1.45 -5.01 4.94
C MET A 250 2.62 -5.94 5.26
N GLY A 251 3.67 -5.90 4.45
CA GLY A 251 4.88 -6.70 4.65
C GLY A 251 5.55 -6.37 5.98
N TYR A 252 5.66 -5.07 6.30
CA TYR A 252 6.23 -4.59 7.56
C TYR A 252 5.47 -5.14 8.77
N ARG A 253 4.14 -5.04 8.77
CA ARG A 253 3.30 -5.56 9.87
C ARG A 253 3.45 -7.07 10.05
N ILE A 254 3.47 -7.83 8.96
CA ILE A 254 3.60 -9.29 9.01
C ILE A 254 4.98 -9.67 9.56
N ALA A 255 6.03 -9.05 9.05
CA ALA A 255 7.40 -9.35 9.46
C ALA A 255 7.63 -8.98 10.94
N LYS A 256 7.09 -7.85 11.42
CA LYS A 256 7.09 -7.49 12.85
C LYS A 256 6.39 -8.55 13.71
N ARG A 257 5.24 -9.06 13.28
CA ARG A 257 4.46 -10.09 14.00
C ARG A 257 5.17 -11.45 14.08
N GLN A 258 5.98 -11.78 13.09
CA GLN A 258 6.70 -13.05 13.03
C GLN A 258 8.06 -13.02 13.74
N ASN A 259 8.36 -11.96 14.52
CA ASN A 259 9.71 -11.68 15.04
C ASN A 259 10.77 -11.73 13.93
N GLY A 260 10.40 -11.28 12.73
CA GLY A 260 11.29 -11.19 11.59
C GLY A 260 12.47 -10.30 11.97
N VAL A 261 13.68 -10.79 11.71
CA VAL A 261 14.87 -10.06 12.13
C VAL A 261 15.04 -8.83 11.24
N THR A 262 15.08 -7.66 11.87
CA THR A 262 15.44 -6.39 11.25
C THR A 262 16.94 -6.16 11.39
N ASN A 263 17.55 -5.44 10.44
CA ASN A 263 18.88 -4.88 10.59
C ASN A 263 18.82 -3.65 11.53
N MET A 264 19.99 -3.12 11.92
CA MET A 264 20.08 -1.97 12.85
C MET A 264 19.42 -0.69 12.32
N GLY A 265 19.05 -0.61 11.03
CA GLY A 265 18.29 0.48 10.43
C GLY A 265 16.77 0.26 10.39
N GLY A 266 16.25 -0.79 11.05
CA GLY A 266 14.82 -1.11 11.06
C GLY A 266 14.31 -1.76 9.76
N ARG A 267 15.20 -2.13 8.83
CA ARG A 267 14.83 -2.80 7.57
C ARG A 267 14.92 -4.32 7.72
N PHE A 268 13.99 -5.06 7.16
CA PHE A 268 13.91 -6.52 7.37
C PHE A 268 15.01 -7.29 6.63
N ARG A 269 15.50 -8.37 7.26
CA ARG A 269 16.64 -9.18 6.79
C ARG A 269 16.58 -9.48 5.29
N ASN A 270 17.58 -8.89 4.63
CA ASN A 270 18.24 -9.19 3.37
C ASN A 270 17.50 -10.15 2.43
N GLY A 271 17.08 -9.62 1.29
CA GLY A 271 16.56 -10.43 0.20
C GLY A 271 17.51 -11.57 -0.23
N GLN A 272 18.81 -11.45 0.01
CA GLN A 272 19.82 -12.47 -0.28
C GLN A 272 19.76 -13.73 0.59
N ASP A 273 18.92 -13.76 1.63
CA ASP A 273 18.75 -14.95 2.46
C ASP A 273 18.11 -16.09 1.64
N GLU A 274 18.87 -17.17 1.45
CA GLU A 274 18.52 -18.33 0.62
C GLU A 274 17.25 -19.06 1.08
N ARG A 275 16.77 -18.79 2.31
CA ARG A 275 15.51 -19.36 2.82
C ARG A 275 14.28 -18.79 2.11
N TYR A 276 14.38 -17.59 1.54
CA TYR A 276 13.28 -16.93 0.84
C TYR A 276 13.42 -17.10 -0.67
N LYS A 277 12.38 -17.64 -1.29
CA LYS A 277 12.30 -17.74 -2.75
C LYS A 277 11.90 -16.43 -3.42
N PHE A 278 11.23 -15.57 -2.66
CA PHE A 278 10.69 -14.31 -3.16
C PHE A 278 11.20 -13.15 -2.31
N SER A 279 11.44 -12.04 -2.97
CA SER A 279 11.39 -10.75 -2.28
C SER A 279 10.62 -9.75 -3.10
N PHE A 280 9.96 -8.82 -2.44
CA PHE A 280 9.26 -7.75 -3.13
C PHE A 280 9.39 -6.42 -2.43
N ILE A 281 9.15 -5.36 -3.20
CA ILE A 281 9.05 -4.00 -2.74
C ILE A 281 8.07 -3.26 -3.64
N GLU A 282 7.27 -2.42 -3.01
CA GLU A 282 6.49 -1.39 -3.70
C GLU A 282 7.32 -0.12 -3.79
N ILE A 283 7.37 0.46 -4.98
CA ILE A 283 8.03 1.73 -5.28
C ILE A 283 7.03 2.65 -5.98
N THR A 284 7.32 3.95 -6.00
CA THR A 284 6.45 4.92 -6.67
C THR A 284 7.29 5.81 -7.58
N ILE A 285 6.88 5.97 -8.84
CA ILE A 285 7.67 6.68 -9.85
C ILE A 285 6.85 7.84 -10.41
N LYS A 286 7.46 9.03 -10.46
CA LYS A 286 6.84 10.24 -11.02
C LYS A 286 6.47 10.05 -12.48
N LYS A 287 5.49 10.81 -12.96
CA LYS A 287 5.09 10.81 -14.38
C LYS A 287 6.28 11.05 -15.30
N ASN A 288 6.41 10.24 -16.36
CA ASN A 288 7.47 10.35 -17.37
C ASN A 288 8.92 10.30 -16.84
N MET A 289 9.13 9.83 -15.60
CA MET A 289 10.45 9.71 -14.99
C MET A 289 10.97 8.28 -15.04
N SER A 290 12.28 8.13 -14.87
CA SER A 290 12.94 6.84 -14.68
C SER A 290 13.59 6.81 -13.31
N VAL A 291 13.60 5.63 -12.72
CA VAL A 291 14.35 5.30 -11.51
C VAL A 291 15.26 4.13 -11.81
N SER A 292 16.38 4.05 -11.12
CA SER A 292 17.28 2.91 -11.22
C SER A 292 17.76 2.48 -9.86
N TYR A 293 17.85 1.18 -9.68
CA TYR A 293 18.19 0.56 -8.42
C TYR A 293 19.36 -0.39 -8.63
N GLU A 294 20.38 -0.26 -7.81
CA GLU A 294 21.38 -1.32 -7.69
C GLU A 294 20.80 -2.43 -6.84
N ILE A 295 20.86 -3.66 -7.33
CA ILE A 295 20.36 -4.86 -6.68
C ILE A 295 21.51 -5.85 -6.65
N THR A 296 21.84 -6.32 -5.46
CA THR A 296 22.87 -7.34 -5.33
C THR A 296 22.33 -8.68 -5.82
N GLY A 297 23.19 -9.45 -6.46
CA GLY A 297 22.84 -10.74 -7.02
C GLY A 297 22.55 -11.77 -5.95
N ARG A 298 21.54 -12.60 -6.18
CA ARG A 298 21.33 -13.82 -5.39
C ARG A 298 21.77 -15.00 -6.20
N GLN A 299 22.51 -15.88 -5.56
CA GLN A 299 23.06 -17.06 -6.21
C GLN A 299 21.96 -17.89 -6.87
N GLY A 300 22.15 -18.24 -8.14
CA GLY A 300 21.23 -19.10 -8.90
C GLY A 300 20.58 -18.40 -10.08
N LEU A 301 19.45 -18.96 -10.55
CA LEU A 301 18.62 -18.33 -11.57
C LEU A 301 17.72 -17.29 -10.91
N GLN A 302 17.75 -16.06 -11.42
CA GLN A 302 16.87 -14.99 -10.94
C GLN A 302 15.93 -14.52 -12.05
N GLN A 303 14.71 -14.21 -11.66
CA GLN A 303 13.70 -13.63 -12.53
C GLN A 303 13.02 -12.47 -11.80
N PHE A 304 12.93 -11.32 -12.46
CA PHE A 304 12.17 -10.19 -11.95
C PHE A 304 10.78 -10.15 -12.58
N ALA A 305 9.78 -9.72 -11.81
CA ALA A 305 8.51 -9.24 -12.33
C ALA A 305 8.27 -7.83 -11.80
N VAL A 306 7.91 -6.92 -12.71
CA VAL A 306 7.51 -5.55 -12.38
C VAL A 306 6.08 -5.37 -12.83
N LEU A 307 5.19 -5.07 -11.89
CA LEU A 307 3.78 -4.83 -12.17
C LEU A 307 3.36 -3.42 -11.76
N PRO A 308 2.65 -2.68 -12.62
CA PRO A 308 2.09 -1.37 -12.29
C PRO A 308 0.79 -1.50 -11.51
N TYR A 309 0.44 -0.46 -10.73
CA TYR A 309 -0.85 -0.38 -10.05
C TYR A 309 -2.02 -0.42 -11.04
N HIS A 310 -1.95 0.36 -12.12
CA HIS A 310 -2.95 0.32 -13.19
C HIS A 310 -2.53 -0.67 -14.29
N ASN A 311 -3.40 -1.65 -14.60
CA ASN A 311 -3.08 -2.79 -15.48
C ASN A 311 -2.73 -2.43 -16.94
N THR A 312 -3.08 -1.22 -17.39
CA THR A 312 -2.88 -0.73 -18.76
C THR A 312 -1.76 0.31 -18.87
N SER A 313 -0.90 0.40 -17.85
CA SER A 313 0.16 1.40 -17.79
C SER A 313 1.26 1.12 -18.81
N LEU A 314 1.72 2.17 -19.49
CA LEU A 314 2.92 2.14 -20.32
C LEU A 314 4.15 2.37 -19.44
N PHE A 315 5.06 1.41 -19.43
CA PHE A 315 6.35 1.48 -18.74
C PHE A 315 7.36 0.57 -19.42
N THR A 316 8.64 0.79 -19.15
CA THR A 316 9.72 -0.10 -19.61
C THR A 316 10.61 -0.48 -18.47
N VAL A 317 11.15 -1.70 -18.52
CA VAL A 317 12.07 -2.24 -17.52
C VAL A 317 13.29 -2.78 -18.24
N SER A 318 14.47 -2.48 -17.69
CA SER A 318 15.73 -3.09 -18.12
C SER A 318 16.57 -3.48 -16.92
N VAL A 319 17.33 -4.56 -17.06
CA VAL A 319 18.35 -4.95 -16.09
C VAL A 319 19.68 -4.89 -16.81
N THR A 320 20.67 -4.24 -16.19
CA THR A 320 22.03 -4.13 -16.74
C THR A 320 23.08 -4.61 -15.75
N LYS A 321 24.18 -5.19 -16.25
CA LYS A 321 25.37 -5.58 -15.49
C LYS A 321 26.60 -5.01 -16.19
N GLY A 322 27.40 -4.20 -15.50
CA GLY A 322 28.56 -3.53 -16.11
C GLY A 322 28.20 -2.69 -17.35
N GLY A 323 27.04 -2.03 -17.32
CA GLY A 323 26.54 -1.18 -18.42
C GLY A 323 25.92 -1.92 -19.61
N LYS A 324 25.92 -3.27 -19.62
CA LYS A 324 25.29 -4.07 -20.68
C LYS A 324 23.97 -4.65 -20.22
N ILE A 325 22.99 -4.75 -21.12
CA ILE A 325 21.71 -5.43 -20.83
C ILE A 325 22.02 -6.87 -20.39
N PHE A 326 21.45 -7.25 -19.26
CA PHE A 326 21.68 -8.52 -18.59
C PHE A 326 20.33 -9.14 -18.25
N GLY A 327 19.65 -9.66 -19.28
CA GLY A 327 18.32 -10.23 -19.16
C GLY A 327 17.36 -9.78 -20.25
N LYS A 328 16.39 -10.63 -20.54
CA LYS A 328 15.35 -10.41 -21.56
C LYS A 328 14.04 -9.98 -20.90
N ALA A 329 13.59 -8.76 -21.23
CA ALA A 329 12.30 -8.24 -20.80
C ALA A 329 11.17 -8.73 -21.71
N THR A 330 10.09 -9.27 -21.13
CA THR A 330 8.88 -9.69 -21.83
C THR A 330 7.64 -9.14 -21.13
N MET A 331 6.65 -8.67 -21.90
CA MET A 331 5.39 -8.16 -21.37
C MET A 331 4.31 -9.24 -21.45
N ARG A 332 3.64 -9.52 -20.32
CA ARG A 332 2.48 -10.44 -20.27
C ARG A 332 1.46 -9.95 -19.26
N ASP A 333 0.21 -9.79 -19.69
CA ASP A 333 -0.91 -9.36 -18.85
C ASP A 333 -0.61 -8.11 -17.99
N GLY A 334 -0.01 -7.10 -18.63
CA GLY A 334 0.37 -5.82 -18.00
C GLY A 334 1.54 -5.92 -17.01
N THR A 335 2.21 -7.07 -16.91
CA THR A 335 3.40 -7.30 -16.06
C THR A 335 4.63 -7.49 -16.93
N CYS A 336 5.73 -6.83 -16.57
CA CYS A 336 7.01 -7.00 -17.24
C CYS A 336 7.81 -8.07 -16.49
N PHE A 337 8.22 -9.12 -17.20
CA PHE A 337 9.10 -10.17 -16.67
C PHE A 337 10.49 -9.97 -17.24
N VAL A 338 11.51 -10.01 -16.39
CA VAL A 338 12.91 -9.97 -16.82
C VAL A 338 13.60 -11.23 -16.35
N GLN A 339 13.86 -12.14 -17.27
CA GLN A 339 14.68 -13.33 -17.00
C GLN A 339 16.15 -12.96 -17.18
N LEU A 340 16.98 -13.17 -16.15
CA LEU A 340 18.42 -12.92 -16.29
C LEU A 340 19.07 -14.03 -17.12
N ASP A 341 20.02 -13.64 -18.00
CA ASP A 341 20.57 -14.50 -19.06
C ASP A 341 21.48 -15.62 -18.54
N LYS A 342 22.01 -15.49 -17.31
CA LYS A 342 22.99 -16.42 -16.73
C LYS A 342 22.75 -16.61 -15.23
N LYS A 343 23.29 -17.71 -14.68
CA LYS A 343 23.37 -17.90 -13.23
C LYS A 343 24.11 -16.73 -12.59
N VAL A 344 23.47 -16.15 -11.58
CA VAL A 344 23.96 -15.03 -10.80
C VAL A 344 24.84 -15.54 -9.67
N SER A 345 25.91 -14.79 -9.36
CA SER A 345 26.73 -14.98 -8.15
C SER A 345 26.36 -13.97 -7.06
N LYS A 346 26.68 -14.27 -5.79
CA LYS A 346 26.42 -13.34 -4.67
C LYS A 346 27.23 -12.03 -4.77
N SER A 347 28.35 -12.04 -5.49
CA SER A 347 29.19 -10.87 -5.74
C SER A 347 28.73 -10.03 -6.93
N ASP A 348 27.72 -10.49 -7.67
CA ASP A 348 27.19 -9.71 -8.79
C ASP A 348 26.38 -8.53 -8.26
N SER A 349 26.42 -7.41 -8.97
CA SER A 349 25.47 -6.30 -8.81
C SER A 349 24.84 -5.98 -10.15
N PHE A 350 23.54 -5.70 -10.13
CA PHE A 350 22.74 -5.36 -11.30
C PHE A 350 22.07 -4.02 -11.10
N LYS A 351 21.89 -3.28 -12.19
CA LYS A 351 21.08 -2.07 -12.20
C LYS A 351 19.73 -2.37 -12.86
N LEU A 352 18.67 -2.40 -12.06
CA LEU A 352 17.28 -2.50 -12.51
C LEU A 352 16.75 -1.09 -12.74
N SER A 353 16.43 -0.76 -13.99
CA SER A 353 15.85 0.53 -14.36
C SER A 353 14.38 0.37 -14.74
N ILE A 354 13.54 1.25 -14.21
CA ILE A 354 12.10 1.30 -14.53
C ILE A 354 11.77 2.71 -14.97
N GLN A 355 11.20 2.83 -16.17
CA GLN A 355 10.73 4.09 -16.72
C GLN A 355 9.22 4.12 -16.73
N ASN A 356 8.63 5.02 -15.95
CA ASN A 356 7.20 5.29 -15.99
C ASN A 356 6.90 6.17 -17.21
N LYS A 357 6.19 5.62 -18.20
CA LYS A 357 5.73 6.36 -19.39
C LYS A 357 4.26 6.72 -19.30
N THR A 358 3.65 6.54 -18.13
CA THR A 358 2.32 7.04 -17.87
C THR A 358 2.42 8.52 -17.56
N GLY A 359 1.57 9.34 -18.17
CA GLY A 359 1.50 10.79 -17.90
C GLY A 359 1.07 11.15 -16.47
N LYS A 360 1.08 10.19 -15.53
CA LYS A 360 0.71 10.31 -14.12
C LYS A 360 1.71 9.57 -13.23
N ASN A 361 1.74 9.95 -11.94
CA ASN A 361 2.52 9.23 -10.93
C ASN A 361 1.94 7.82 -10.76
N MET A 362 2.81 6.83 -10.52
CA MET A 362 2.42 5.42 -10.54
C MET A 362 3.19 4.60 -9.52
N ALA A 363 2.48 3.76 -8.77
CA ALA A 363 3.09 2.71 -7.97
C ALA A 363 3.41 1.47 -8.82
N PHE A 364 4.58 0.87 -8.56
CA PHE A 364 5.01 -0.39 -9.15
C PHE A 364 5.42 -1.34 -8.03
N VAL A 365 5.18 -2.62 -8.24
CA VAL A 365 5.71 -3.66 -7.36
C VAL A 365 6.80 -4.38 -8.14
N ILE A 366 7.97 -4.49 -7.52
CA ILE A 366 9.06 -5.32 -8.02
C ILE A 366 9.02 -6.62 -7.21
N VAL A 367 9.00 -7.75 -7.90
CA VAL A 367 9.14 -9.08 -7.33
C VAL A 367 10.41 -9.69 -7.90
N ASN A 368 11.34 -10.09 -7.04
CA ASN A 368 12.49 -10.90 -7.41
C ASN A 368 12.22 -12.35 -6.98
N TYR A 369 12.21 -13.26 -7.95
CA TYR A 369 12.11 -14.69 -7.74
C TYR A 369 13.48 -15.35 -7.88
N ASN A 370 13.86 -16.13 -6.87
CA ASN A 370 14.99 -17.04 -6.90
C ASN A 370 14.55 -18.38 -6.28
N PRO A 371 14.38 -19.45 -7.06
CA PRO A 371 13.96 -20.75 -6.53
C PRO A 371 14.91 -21.36 -5.50
N GLY A 372 16.17 -20.92 -5.47
CA GLY A 372 17.25 -21.58 -4.73
C GLY A 372 17.68 -22.87 -5.42
N LYS A 373 18.96 -22.94 -5.79
CA LYS A 373 19.62 -23.95 -6.64
C LYS A 373 19.27 -23.92 -8.13
#